data_AF-A0A951NC99-F1
#
_entry.id   AF-A0A951NC99-F1
#
_cell.length_a   1.000
_cell.length_b   1.000
_cell.length_c   1.000
_cell.angle_alpha   90.00
_cell.angle_beta   90.00
_cell.angle_gamma   90.00
#
_symmetry.space_group_name_H-M   'P 1'
#
loop_
_entity.id
_entity.type
_entity.pdbx_description
1 polymer ?
#
loop_
_entity_poly.entity_id
_entity_poly.type
_entity_poly.pdbx_seq_one_letter_code
_entity_poly.pdbx_strand_id
1 'polypeptide(L)'
;MKIDKSFTDRLGASHLDSATLVTAAVAMGHGLGLTVVTEGVETPAQAALLAGVGCDLLQAYLLSKPLPAEALGPLLHAVLLPAAGSIPAPRAVEPMAMHVPAVLPTLPR
;
A
#
# COMPACT_ATOMS: atom_id res chain seq x y z
N MET A 1 5.27 5.39 4.98
CA MET A 1 3.96 5.76 5.57
C MET A 1 3.17 4.50 5.81
N LYS A 2 2.49 4.36 6.96
CA LYS A 2 1.63 3.21 7.24
C LYS A 2 0.16 3.60 7.14
N ILE A 3 -0.66 2.76 6.52
CA ILE A 3 -2.12 2.87 6.51
C ILE A 3 -2.65 1.90 7.56
N ASP A 4 -3.38 2.45 8.54
CA ASP A 4 -3.93 1.70 9.67
C ASP A 4 -4.98 0.68 9.22
N LYS A 5 -5.04 -0.45 9.94
CA LYS A 5 -5.97 -1.55 9.67
C LYS A 5 -7.44 -1.13 9.61
N SER A 6 -7.86 -0.11 10.37
CA SER A 6 -9.24 0.36 10.37
C SER A 6 -9.74 0.85 8.99
N PHE A 7 -8.83 1.30 8.11
CA PHE A 7 -9.15 1.63 6.73
C PHE A 7 -9.19 0.38 5.85
N THR A 8 -8.28 -0.56 6.07
CA THR A 8 -8.21 -1.85 5.35
C THR A 8 -9.44 -2.71 5.60
N ASP A 9 -9.93 -2.76 6.84
CA ASP A 9 -11.12 -3.54 7.24
C ASP A 9 -12.39 -3.11 6.49
N ARG A 10 -12.42 -1.88 5.99
CA ARG A 10 -13.55 -1.31 5.25
C ARG A 10 -13.41 -1.47 3.73
N LEU A 11 -12.29 -2.00 3.23
CA LEU A 11 -12.09 -2.28 1.81
C LEU A 11 -12.91 -3.51 1.38
N GLY A 12 -13.68 -3.37 0.30
CA GLY A 12 -14.50 -4.45 -0.27
C GLY A 12 -15.91 -4.55 0.31
N ALA A 13 -16.22 -3.81 1.37
CA ALA A 13 -17.61 -3.53 1.76
C ALA A 13 -18.20 -2.44 0.84
N SER A 14 -19.51 -2.18 0.89
CA SER A 14 -20.19 -1.09 0.15
C SER A 14 -19.74 0.34 0.54
N HIS A 15 -18.54 0.49 1.10
CA HIS A 15 -17.94 1.70 1.63
C HIS A 15 -16.88 2.23 0.65
N LEU A 16 -17.35 2.90 -0.41
CA LEU A 16 -16.49 3.53 -1.42
C LEU A 16 -15.52 4.57 -0.81
N ASP A 17 -15.90 5.17 0.31
CA ASP A 17 -15.10 6.18 1.01
C ASP A 17 -13.74 5.64 1.45
N SER A 18 -13.68 4.38 1.91
CA SER A 18 -12.42 3.80 2.40
C SER A 18 -11.44 3.51 1.27
N ALA A 19 -11.92 3.02 0.13
CA ALA A 19 -11.08 2.86 -1.06
C ALA A 19 -10.52 4.21 -1.55
N THR A 20 -11.34 5.26 -1.48
CA THR A 20 -10.93 6.62 -1.87
C THR A 20 -9.86 7.18 -0.93
N LEU A 21 -10.04 7.03 0.38
CA LEU A 21 -9.07 7.46 1.38
C LEU A 21 -7.75 6.70 1.28
N VAL A 22 -7.79 5.38 1.08
CA VAL A 22 -6.59 4.57 0.86
C VAL A 22 -5.86 5.01 -0.40
N THR A 23 -6.58 5.28 -1.50
CA THR A 23 -5.98 5.78 -2.74
C THR A 23 -5.30 7.14 -2.53
N ALA A 24 -5.98 8.08 -1.87
CA ALA A 24 -5.43 9.39 -1.56
C ALA A 24 -4.20 9.30 -0.64
N ALA A 25 -4.24 8.42 0.36
CA ALA A 25 -3.13 8.15 1.26
C ALA A 25 -1.92 7.58 0.49
N VAL A 26 -2.12 6.62 -0.42
CA VAL A 26 -1.06 6.08 -1.26
C VAL A 26 -0.43 7.18 -2.12
N ALA A 27 -1.24 7.95 -2.84
CA ALA A 27 -0.76 9.05 -3.68
C ALA A 27 -0.01 10.12 -2.87
N MET A 28 -0.48 10.47 -1.67
CA MET A 28 0.19 11.39 -0.77
C MET A 28 1.55 10.86 -0.32
N GLY A 29 1.61 9.59 0.10
CA GLY A 29 2.86 8.94 0.52
C GLY A 29 3.89 8.98 -0.61
N HIS A 30 3.49 8.62 -1.83
CA HIS A 30 4.34 8.69 -3.02
C HIS A 30 4.75 10.12 -3.36
N GLY A 31 3.84 11.09 -3.29
CA GLY A 31 4.15 12.51 -3.49
C GLY A 31 5.17 13.08 -2.50
N LEU A 32 5.28 12.47 -1.31
CA LEU A 32 6.29 12.78 -0.30
C LEU A 32 7.57 11.92 -0.41
N GLY A 33 7.68 11.06 -1.44
CA GLY A 33 8.81 10.15 -1.61
C GLY A 33 8.87 9.02 -0.58
N LEU A 34 7.74 8.63 0.01
CA LEU A 34 7.65 7.60 1.04
C LEU A 34 7.11 6.29 0.47
N THR A 35 7.70 5.16 0.89
CA THR A 35 7.11 3.83 0.71
C THR A 35 5.87 3.69 1.58
N VAL A 36 4.78 3.18 1.01
CA VAL A 36 3.48 3.00 1.67
C VAL A 36 3.26 1.54 2.03
N VAL A 37 3.00 1.29 3.31
CA VAL A 37 2.66 -0.04 3.85
C VAL A 37 1.20 -0.02 4.28
N THR A 38 0.39 -0.97 3.80
CA THR A 38 -0.97 -1.17 4.32
C THR A 38 -0.99 -2.31 5.34
N GLU A 39 -1.52 -2.05 6.53
CA GLU A 39 -1.64 -3.05 7.58
C GLU A 39 -3.00 -3.73 7.60
N GLY A 40 -3.02 -4.98 8.07
CA GLY A 40 -4.25 -5.69 8.38
C GLY A 40 -4.98 -6.26 7.17
N VAL A 41 -4.26 -6.58 6.09
CA VAL A 41 -4.85 -7.25 4.92
C VAL A 41 -5.15 -8.72 5.26
N GLU A 42 -6.38 -9.14 5.02
CA GLU A 42 -6.86 -10.47 5.40
C GLU A 42 -7.40 -11.27 4.21
N THR A 43 -7.83 -10.61 3.14
CA THR A 43 -8.45 -11.26 1.98
C THR A 43 -7.70 -11.02 0.67
N PRO A 44 -7.73 -11.98 -0.28
CA PRO A 44 -7.17 -11.77 -1.61
C PRO A 44 -7.77 -10.57 -2.35
N ALA A 45 -9.07 -10.28 -2.13
CA ALA A 45 -9.74 -9.14 -2.74
C ALA A 45 -9.17 -7.79 -2.25
N GLN A 46 -8.90 -7.66 -0.94
CA GLN A 46 -8.21 -6.48 -0.40
C GLN A 46 -6.81 -6.34 -0.99
N ALA A 47 -6.04 -7.43 -1.06
CA ALA A 47 -4.69 -7.41 -1.63
C ALA A 47 -4.71 -6.99 -3.11
N ALA A 48 -5.65 -7.49 -3.90
CA ALA A 48 -5.82 -7.13 -5.31
C ALA A 48 -6.18 -5.64 -5.48
N LEU A 49 -7.08 -5.11 -4.65
CA LEU A 49 -7.42 -3.68 -4.66
C LEU A 49 -6.20 -2.83 -4.31
N LEU A 50 -5.47 -3.20 -3.24
CA LEU A 50 -4.28 -2.49 -2.78
C LEU A 50 -3.15 -2.50 -3.83
N ALA A 51 -2.97 -3.61 -4.53
CA ALA A 51 -2.06 -3.69 -5.67
C ALA A 51 -2.52 -2.76 -6.83
N GLY A 52 -3.82 -2.70 -7.10
CA GLY A 52 -4.40 -1.83 -8.14
C GLY A 52 -4.22 -0.33 -7.87
N VAL A 53 -4.25 0.10 -6.60
CA VAL A 53 -3.98 1.50 -6.22
C VAL A 53 -2.49 1.82 -6.06
N GLY A 54 -1.61 0.85 -6.31
CA GLY A 54 -0.16 1.05 -6.23
C GLY A 54 0.44 1.01 -4.82
N CYS A 55 -0.21 0.36 -3.85
CA CYS A 55 0.39 0.17 -2.54
C CYS A 55 1.68 -0.67 -2.64
N ASP A 56 2.76 -0.24 -1.97
CA ASP A 56 4.09 -0.85 -2.14
C ASP A 56 4.23 -2.16 -1.37
N LEU A 57 3.75 -2.18 -0.13
CA LEU A 57 3.98 -3.26 0.82
C LEU A 57 2.72 -3.58 1.62
N LEU A 58 2.52 -4.86 1.92
CA LEU A 58 1.41 -5.35 2.73
C LEU A 58 1.94 -5.99 4.02
N GLN A 59 1.36 -5.64 5.15
CA GLN A 59 1.50 -6.39 6.40
C GLN A 59 0.17 -7.09 6.68
N ALA A 60 0.14 -8.40 6.50
CA ALA A 60 -1.10 -9.10 6.22
C ALA A 60 -1.18 -10.45 6.94
N TYR A 61 -2.32 -10.73 7.58
CA TYR A 61 -2.65 -12.09 8.04
C TYR A 61 -2.87 -13.04 6.87
N LEU A 62 -3.22 -12.50 5.70
CA LEU A 62 -3.23 -13.23 4.44
C LEU A 62 -1.86 -13.85 4.10
N LEU A 63 -0.75 -13.20 4.52
CA LEU A 63 0.62 -13.68 4.29
C LEU A 63 1.12 -14.53 5.45
N SER A 64 1.01 -14.02 6.68
CA SER A 64 1.33 -14.74 7.90
C SER A 64 0.63 -14.10 9.10
N LYS A 65 0.20 -14.93 10.05
CA LYS A 65 -0.15 -14.44 11.39
C LYS A 65 1.10 -13.96 12.14
N PRO A 66 0.97 -13.18 13.23
CA PRO A 66 2.07 -12.88 14.13
C PRO A 66 2.63 -14.19 14.69
N LEU A 67 3.95 -14.26 14.79
CA LEU A 67 4.66 -15.48 15.17
C LEU A 67 5.53 -15.22 16.41
N PRO A 68 5.77 -16.25 17.24
CA PRO A 68 6.81 -16.19 18.25
C PRO A 68 8.19 -16.08 17.57
N ALA A 69 9.17 -15.52 18.29
CA ALA A 69 10.48 -15.18 17.73
C ALA A 69 11.21 -16.41 17.13
N GLU A 70 11.03 -17.57 17.75
CA GLU A 70 11.64 -18.84 17.37
C GLU A 70 11.12 -19.35 16.01
N ALA A 71 9.90 -18.96 15.63
CA ALA A 71 9.28 -19.36 14.37
C ALA A 71 9.65 -18.43 13.18
N LEU A 72 10.28 -17.27 13.44
CA LEU A 72 10.66 -16.34 12.40
C LEU A 72 11.74 -16.91 11.47
N GLY A 73 12.79 -17.53 12.02
CA GLY A 73 13.88 -18.11 11.24
C GLY A 73 13.41 -19.15 10.21
N PRO A 74 12.62 -20.17 10.62
CA PRO A 74 12.03 -21.13 9.68
C PRO A 74 11.17 -20.47 8.59
N LEU A 75 10.35 -19.47 8.93
CA LEU A 75 9.54 -18.76 7.94
C LEU A 75 10.42 -18.01 6.93
N LEU A 76 11.42 -17.27 7.40
CA LEU A 76 12.35 -16.55 6.52
C LEU A 76 13.07 -17.53 5.59
N HIS A 77 13.48 -18.70 6.09
CA HIS A 77 14.11 -19.72 5.27
C HIS A 77 13.16 -20.25 4.18
N ALA A 78 11.89 -20.50 4.53
CA ALA A 78 10.89 -20.99 3.59
C ALA A 78 10.49 -19.96 2.53
N VAL A 79 10.52 -18.66 2.85
CA VAL A 79 10.00 -17.58 1.99
C VAL A 79 11.10 -16.86 1.18
N LEU A 80 12.29 -16.66 1.74
CA LEU A 80 13.36 -15.86 1.12
C LEU A 80 14.44 -16.68 0.41
N LEU A 81 14.63 -17.96 0.75
CA LEU A 81 15.71 -18.78 0.16
C LEU A 81 15.32 -19.65 -1.05
N PRO A 82 14.04 -19.87 -1.43
CA PRO A 82 13.73 -20.45 -2.73
C PRO A 82 14.09 -19.55 -3.92
N ALA A 83 14.24 -18.24 -3.68
CA ALA A 83 14.64 -17.26 -4.70
C ALA A 83 15.81 -16.44 -4.16
N ALA A 84 17.03 -16.75 -4.62
CA ALA A 84 18.22 -15.92 -4.44
C ALA A 84 18.10 -14.58 -5.22
N GLY A 85 17.04 -13.82 -4.96
CA GLY A 85 16.78 -12.51 -5.51
C GLY A 85 16.84 -11.50 -4.37
N SER A 86 17.71 -10.49 -4.53
CA SER A 86 17.74 -9.29 -3.69
C SER A 86 16.33 -8.82 -3.35
N ILE A 87 16.11 -8.38 -2.11
CA ILE A 87 14.93 -7.58 -1.75
C ILE A 87 14.85 -6.47 -2.82
N PRO A 88 13.77 -6.41 -3.63
CA PRO A 88 13.68 -5.39 -4.65
C PRO A 88 13.78 -4.04 -3.94
N ALA A 89 14.73 -3.22 -4.38
CA ALA A 89 14.81 -1.85 -3.90
C ALA A 89 13.41 -1.22 -4.06
N PRO A 90 12.95 -0.41 -3.09
CA PRO A 90 11.70 0.33 -3.27
C PRO A 90 11.75 1.01 -4.64
N ARG A 91 10.68 0.86 -5.43
CA ARG A 91 10.62 1.48 -6.76
C ARG A 91 11.00 2.94 -6.61
N ALA A 92 11.95 3.41 -7.42
CA ALA A 92 12.15 4.84 -7.57
C ALA A 92 10.80 5.44 -7.93
N VAL A 93 10.30 6.36 -7.11
CA VAL A 93 9.08 7.09 -7.44
C VAL A 93 9.47 8.00 -8.60
N GLU A 94 9.14 7.59 -9.82
CA GLU A 94 9.18 8.50 -10.97
C GLU A 94 8.31 9.71 -10.58
N PRO A 95 8.82 10.94 -10.69
CA PRO A 95 8.07 12.11 -10.28
C PRO A 95 6.74 12.11 -11.04
N MET A 96 5.64 12.05 -10.31
CA MET A 96 4.32 12.16 -10.91
C MET A 96 4.30 13.50 -11.65
N ALA A 97 4.26 13.45 -12.98
CA ALA A 97 4.14 14.66 -13.78
C ALA A 97 2.89 15.38 -13.29
N MET A 98 3.07 16.52 -12.61
CA MET A 98 1.96 17.34 -12.17
C MET A 98 1.25 17.90 -13.39
N HIS A 99 0.30 17.15 -13.93
CA HIS A 99 -0.71 17.72 -14.80
C HIS A 99 -1.71 18.43 -13.88
N VAL A 100 -1.38 19.66 -13.50
CA VAL A 100 -2.35 20.59 -12.93
C VAL A 100 -3.20 21.06 -14.11
N PRO A 101 -4.45 20.58 -14.31
CA PRO A 101 -5.32 21.20 -15.29
C PRO A 101 -5.49 22.66 -14.88
N ALA A 102 -5.12 23.58 -15.77
CA ALA A 102 -5.30 25.00 -15.56
C ALA A 102 -6.80 25.30 -15.46
N VAL A 103 -7.34 25.33 -14.25
CA VAL A 103 -8.69 25.81 -13.99
C VAL A 103 -8.65 26.77 -12.80
N LEU A 104 -8.47 28.06 -13.12
CA LEU A 104 -9.37 29.06 -12.58
C LEU A 104 -9.51 30.22 -13.57
N PRO A 105 -10.70 30.45 -14.16
CA PRO A 105 -10.97 31.68 -14.88
C PRO A 105 -11.01 32.86 -13.91
N THR A 106 -10.47 33.99 -14.36
CA THR A 106 -10.44 35.27 -13.65
C THR A 106 -11.84 35.71 -13.20
N LEU A 107 -12.00 36.00 -11.90
CA LEU A 107 -13.16 36.73 -11.39
C LEU A 107 -13.06 38.21 -11.82
N PRO A 108 -14.12 38.82 -12.39
CA PRO A 108 -14.14 40.27 -12.61
C PRO A 108 -14.25 41.01 -11.27
N ARG A 109 -13.60 42.18 -11.21
CA ARG A 109 -13.50 43.07 -10.04
C ARG A 109 -14.84 43.62 -9.58
#